data_AF-A0AB39Z4D5-F1
#
_entry.id   AF-A0AB39Z4D5-F1
#
_cell.length_a   1.000
_cell.length_b   1.000
_cell.length_c   1.000
_cell.angle_alpha   90.00
_cell.angle_beta   90.00
_cell.angle_gamma   90.00
#
_symmetry.space_group_name_H-M   'P 1'
#
loop_
_entity.id
_entity.type
_entity.pdbx_description
1 polymer ?
#
loop_
_entity_poly.entity_id
_entity_poly.type
_entity_poly.pdbx_seq_one_letter_code
_entity_poly.pdbx_strand_id
1 'polypeptide(L)'
;MKLITKRSKMSGQAVKAFIENKRIFWIFVIIFLKNVNYTDCTSSGETKTFPSVGICLTMGRSMDEVKDAVLRRSPGEKLPRNYIRMIKDYLFVSPNDFYRGGAQYCEGRNSTCGVDILDMRRELLPRKCTDIFDKIYFGEKLLTDCEQIFKFHELELGYCFLANNYMDYDSTDKMPLQYSSLDKHRNLRLVFQPPKLYNYELHVLSNEDVPNFARSGPGITSYHTKQIYEVEETFNRKSINEPVSQRQCRFPSEHSIEGIPYSHSTCVGNRFSEMGMDKCNCSVFSYEDPSSKNFCGVQGLICLAEAELAMSEHIAADKTCLPSCVHQNITHIGDKDYDLQGYVVEIKLESRN
;
A
#
# COMPACT_ATOMS: atom_id res chain seq x y z
N MET A 1 -46.19 8.14 -77.91
CA MET A 1 -45.39 7.65 -76.77
C MET A 1 -43.91 7.87 -77.09
N LYS A 2 -43.28 8.93 -76.56
CA LYS A 2 -41.82 9.17 -76.68
C LYS A 2 -41.32 9.77 -75.37
N LEU A 3 -40.57 8.96 -74.62
CA LEU A 3 -39.75 9.37 -73.49
C LEU A 3 -38.45 9.97 -74.03
N ILE A 4 -38.11 11.19 -73.60
CA ILE A 4 -36.80 11.80 -73.80
C ILE A 4 -36.18 12.02 -72.42
N THR A 5 -35.14 11.25 -72.12
CA THR A 5 -34.26 11.40 -70.95
C THR A 5 -33.20 12.46 -71.23
N LYS A 6 -33.17 13.52 -70.42
CA LYS A 6 -32.19 14.62 -70.51
C LYS A 6 -31.05 14.37 -69.52
N ARG A 7 -29.87 13.99 -70.02
CA ARG A 7 -28.62 13.95 -69.23
C ARG A 7 -28.04 15.37 -69.15
N SER A 8 -27.95 15.95 -67.95
CA SER A 8 -27.23 17.21 -67.72
C SER A 8 -25.73 16.93 -67.59
N LYS A 9 -24.91 17.50 -68.49
CA LYS A 9 -23.46 17.61 -68.32
C LYS A 9 -23.17 18.59 -67.17
N MET A 10 -22.61 18.10 -66.06
CA MET A 10 -21.96 18.97 -65.07
C MET A 10 -20.71 19.60 -65.70
N SER A 11 -20.54 20.91 -65.55
CA SER A 11 -19.39 21.65 -66.07
C SER A 11 -18.11 21.27 -65.32
N GLY A 12 -16.98 21.27 -66.03
CA GLY A 12 -15.66 20.89 -65.48
C GLY A 12 -15.18 21.77 -64.31
N GLN A 13 -15.77 22.95 -64.10
CA GLN A 13 -15.49 23.79 -62.93
C GLN A 13 -16.13 23.26 -61.64
N ALA A 14 -17.33 22.68 -61.70
CA ALA A 14 -18.00 22.12 -60.52
C ALA A 14 -17.29 20.84 -60.03
N VAL A 15 -16.73 20.06 -60.94
CA VAL A 15 -15.93 18.86 -60.62
C VAL A 15 -14.59 19.25 -59.99
N LYS A 16 -13.94 20.32 -60.48
CA LYS A 16 -12.69 20.84 -59.90
C LYS A 16 -12.88 21.36 -58.47
N ALA A 17 -13.93 22.15 -58.23
CA ALA A 17 -14.27 22.65 -56.90
C ALA A 17 -14.62 21.52 -55.92
N PHE A 18 -15.28 20.45 -56.38
CA PHE A 18 -15.59 19.28 -55.55
C PHE A 18 -14.34 18.45 -55.19
N ILE A 19 -13.38 18.33 -56.11
CA ILE A 19 -12.11 17.63 -55.87
C ILE A 19 -11.18 18.43 -54.95
N GLU A 20 -11.14 19.76 -55.10
CA GLU A 20 -10.38 20.65 -54.20
C GLU A 20 -10.95 20.64 -52.78
N ASN A 21 -12.29 20.72 -52.62
CA ASN A 21 -12.92 20.62 -51.30
C ASN A 21 -12.72 19.26 -50.64
N LYS A 22 -12.74 18.14 -51.40
CA LYS A 22 -12.41 16.83 -50.85
C LYS A 22 -10.94 16.73 -50.43
N ARG A 23 -10.01 17.29 -51.21
CA ARG A 23 -8.59 17.34 -50.82
C ARG A 23 -8.39 18.16 -49.55
N ILE A 24 -9.03 19.31 -49.42
CA ILE A 24 -8.97 20.14 -48.21
C ILE A 24 -9.58 19.39 -47.03
N PHE A 25 -10.73 18.73 -47.21
CA PHE A 25 -11.35 17.93 -46.15
C PHE A 25 -10.46 16.76 -45.70
N TRP A 26 -9.80 16.06 -46.63
CA TRP A 26 -8.82 15.02 -46.29
C TRP A 26 -7.57 15.58 -45.64
N ILE A 27 -7.11 16.79 -46.01
CA ILE A 27 -6.02 17.48 -45.32
C ILE A 27 -6.44 17.83 -43.89
N PHE A 28 -7.65 18.34 -43.66
CA PHE A 28 -8.16 18.59 -42.32
C PHE A 28 -8.34 17.31 -41.52
N VAL A 29 -8.85 16.23 -42.11
CA VAL A 29 -8.98 14.91 -41.44
C VAL A 29 -7.61 14.30 -41.15
N ILE A 30 -6.62 14.44 -42.02
CA ILE A 30 -5.23 13.98 -41.77
C ILE A 30 -4.54 14.86 -40.72
N ILE A 31 -4.78 16.17 -40.71
CA ILE A 31 -4.27 17.09 -39.67
C ILE A 31 -4.97 16.81 -38.34
N PHE A 32 -6.27 16.52 -38.33
CA PHE A 32 -7.01 16.17 -37.11
C PHE A 32 -6.62 14.77 -36.61
N LEU A 33 -6.45 13.78 -37.49
CA LEU A 33 -5.94 12.45 -37.14
C LEU A 33 -4.46 12.48 -36.74
N LYS A 34 -3.64 13.39 -37.30
CA LYS A 34 -2.30 13.68 -36.78
C LYS A 34 -2.35 14.40 -35.44
N ASN A 35 -3.22 15.37 -35.22
CA ASN A 35 -3.32 16.06 -33.94
C ASN A 35 -3.95 15.19 -32.84
N VAL A 36 -4.75 14.19 -33.20
CA VAL A 36 -5.31 13.18 -32.26
C VAL A 36 -4.33 12.02 -32.01
N ASN A 37 -3.40 11.73 -32.93
CA ASN A 37 -2.39 10.66 -32.78
C ASN A 37 -0.95 11.17 -32.57
N TYR A 38 -0.74 12.47 -32.36
CA TYR A 38 0.57 13.09 -32.12
C TYR A 38 0.45 14.20 -31.06
N THR A 39 -0.13 13.88 -29.92
CA THR A 39 0.37 14.43 -28.65
C THR A 39 1.38 13.44 -28.10
N ASP A 40 2.50 13.32 -28.81
CA ASP A 40 3.74 12.87 -28.21
C ASP A 40 4.29 14.07 -27.43
N CYS A 41 3.74 14.30 -26.24
CA CYS A 41 4.17 15.32 -25.30
C CYS A 41 5.45 14.86 -24.59
N THR A 42 6.51 14.60 -25.35
CA THR A 42 7.85 14.67 -24.78
C THR A 42 8.11 16.14 -24.43
N SER A 43 8.18 16.46 -23.12
CA SER A 43 8.55 17.75 -22.50
C SER A 43 7.46 18.76 -22.06
N SER A 44 6.23 18.34 -21.75
CA SER A 44 5.46 19.04 -20.70
C SER A 44 5.82 18.44 -19.35
N GLY A 45 6.09 19.26 -18.33
CA GLY A 45 6.39 18.82 -16.97
C GLY A 45 5.18 18.17 -16.30
N GLU A 46 4.73 17.03 -16.80
CA GLU A 46 3.61 16.26 -16.28
C GLU A 46 3.81 16.00 -14.79
N THR A 47 2.79 16.37 -14.02
CA THR A 47 2.72 16.05 -12.60
C THR A 47 2.56 14.55 -12.45
N LYS A 48 3.52 13.94 -11.76
CA LYS A 48 3.55 12.53 -11.39
C LYS A 48 3.28 12.38 -9.90
N THR A 49 2.84 11.19 -9.52
CA THR A 49 2.52 10.87 -8.13
C THR A 49 3.65 10.05 -7.53
N PHE A 50 4.12 10.45 -6.34
CA PHE A 50 5.12 9.68 -5.60
C PHE A 50 4.50 8.32 -5.20
N PRO A 51 5.28 7.22 -5.18
CA PRO A 51 4.80 5.92 -4.73
C PRO A 51 4.18 5.96 -3.32
N SER A 52 3.38 4.94 -3.01
CA SER A 52 2.90 4.72 -1.65
C SER A 52 4.09 4.45 -0.73
N VAL A 53 4.11 5.10 0.42
CA VAL A 53 5.10 4.87 1.46
C VAL A 53 4.38 4.41 2.72
N GLY A 54 4.64 3.17 3.13
CA GLY A 54 4.13 2.58 4.36
C GLY A 54 5.20 2.51 5.43
N ILE A 55 4.89 3.00 6.63
CA ILE A 55 5.70 2.80 7.84
C ILE A 55 4.91 1.92 8.79
N CYS A 56 5.35 0.68 8.99
CA CYS A 56 4.72 -0.27 9.91
C CYS A 56 5.50 -0.38 11.23
N LEU A 57 4.77 -0.56 12.32
CA LEU A 57 5.35 -0.75 13.65
C LEU A 57 5.64 -2.23 13.87
N THR A 58 6.90 -2.57 14.10
CA THR A 58 7.33 -3.93 14.43
C THR A 58 7.78 -4.05 15.87
N MET A 59 7.94 -5.28 16.35
CA MET A 59 8.34 -5.52 17.73
C MET A 59 9.72 -4.93 18.04
N GLY A 60 9.78 -4.02 19.02
CA GLY A 60 11.01 -3.41 19.53
C GLY A 60 11.73 -4.29 20.55
N ARG A 61 12.78 -3.76 21.20
CA ARG A 61 13.52 -4.50 22.24
C ARG A 61 12.99 -4.27 23.66
N SER A 62 12.49 -3.07 23.96
CA SER A 62 12.01 -2.74 25.31
C SER A 62 10.79 -3.58 25.72
N MET A 63 10.66 -3.86 27.01
CA MET A 63 9.50 -4.52 27.60
C MET A 63 8.87 -3.70 28.73
N ASP A 64 9.39 -2.50 29.01
CA ASP A 64 9.06 -1.74 30.21
C ASP A 64 7.60 -1.28 30.18
N GLU A 65 7.17 -0.71 29.06
CA GLU A 65 5.79 -0.25 28.85
C GLU A 65 4.77 -1.40 28.92
N VAL A 66 5.12 -2.57 28.37
CA VAL A 66 4.27 -3.78 28.45
C VAL A 66 4.19 -4.27 29.89
N LYS A 67 5.33 -4.35 30.58
CA LYS A 67 5.39 -4.75 31.99
C LYS A 67 4.48 -3.87 32.84
N ASP A 68 4.56 -2.54 32.68
CA ASP A 68 3.77 -1.59 33.44
C ASP A 68 2.27 -1.69 33.10
N ALA A 69 1.93 -1.88 31.83
CA ALA A 69 0.55 -2.09 31.39
C ALA A 69 -0.07 -3.38 31.93
N VAL A 70 0.70 -4.45 31.99
CA VAL A 70 0.26 -5.73 32.54
C VAL A 70 0.14 -5.68 34.06
N LEU A 71 1.10 -5.07 34.77
CA LEU A 71 1.02 -4.93 36.24
C LEU A 71 -0.18 -4.09 36.70
N ARG A 72 -0.56 -3.06 35.92
CA ARG A 72 -1.80 -2.28 36.19
C ARG A 72 -3.07 -3.12 36.04
N ARG A 73 -3.07 -4.11 35.13
CA ARG A 73 -4.21 -5.01 34.87
C ARG A 73 -4.28 -6.18 35.86
N SER A 74 -3.17 -6.52 36.51
CA SER A 74 -3.09 -7.58 37.52
C SER A 74 -2.47 -7.08 38.84
N PRO A 75 -3.13 -6.17 39.58
CA PRO A 75 -2.56 -5.58 40.79
C PRO A 75 -2.24 -6.64 41.86
N GLY A 76 -1.02 -6.61 42.38
CA GLY A 76 -0.56 -7.51 43.45
C GLY A 76 -0.03 -8.86 42.97
N GLU A 77 -0.14 -9.19 41.68
CA GLU A 77 0.44 -10.41 41.13
C GLU A 77 1.94 -10.29 40.87
N LYS A 78 2.71 -11.34 41.23
CA LYS A 78 4.11 -11.47 40.82
C LYS A 78 4.18 -12.20 39.48
N LEU A 79 4.27 -11.42 38.40
CA LEU A 79 4.24 -11.97 37.05
C LEU A 79 5.63 -12.40 36.56
N PRO A 80 5.79 -13.64 36.06
CA PRO A 80 7.05 -14.10 35.48
C PRO A 80 7.48 -13.25 34.27
N ARG A 81 8.79 -13.04 34.09
CA ARG A 81 9.33 -12.32 32.92
C ARG A 81 8.89 -12.95 31.60
N ASN A 82 8.77 -14.27 31.53
CA ASN A 82 8.36 -14.98 30.33
C ASN A 82 6.88 -14.73 29.97
N TYR A 83 6.01 -14.50 30.98
CA TYR A 83 4.64 -14.08 30.74
C TYR A 83 4.60 -12.69 30.11
N ILE A 84 5.34 -11.73 30.65
CA ILE A 84 5.43 -10.36 30.09
C ILE A 84 5.95 -10.40 28.65
N ARG A 85 6.97 -11.22 28.38
CA ARG A 85 7.49 -11.42 27.02
C ARG A 85 6.43 -11.98 26.09
N MET A 86 5.70 -13.01 26.49
CA MET A 86 4.63 -13.58 25.69
C MET A 86 3.52 -12.56 25.39
N ILE A 87 3.12 -11.72 26.37
CA ILE A 87 2.15 -10.63 26.12
C ILE A 87 2.69 -9.63 25.10
N LYS A 88 3.99 -9.32 25.15
CA LYS A 88 4.62 -8.47 24.14
C LYS A 88 4.61 -9.13 22.76
N ASP A 89 4.97 -10.40 22.65
CA ASP A 89 4.93 -11.13 21.38
C ASP A 89 3.48 -11.14 20.83
N TYR A 90 2.48 -11.32 21.71
CA TYR A 90 1.06 -11.25 21.36
C TYR A 90 0.64 -9.83 20.89
N LEU A 91 1.19 -8.77 21.48
CA LEU A 91 0.96 -7.39 21.08
C LEU A 91 1.35 -7.13 19.62
N PHE A 92 2.40 -7.78 19.13
CA PHE A 92 2.94 -7.59 17.78
C PHE A 92 2.65 -8.75 16.82
N VAL A 93 1.71 -9.64 17.17
CA VAL A 93 1.38 -10.78 16.30
C VAL A 93 0.93 -10.32 14.92
N SER A 94 1.53 -10.95 13.91
CA SER A 94 1.25 -10.76 12.48
C SER A 94 1.47 -12.09 11.74
N PRO A 95 1.05 -12.22 10.48
CA PRO A 95 1.31 -13.45 9.73
C PRO A 95 2.79 -13.80 9.52
N ASN A 96 3.70 -12.84 9.68
CA ASN A 96 5.15 -13.07 9.63
C ASN A 96 5.76 -13.50 10.97
N ASP A 97 5.02 -13.36 12.07
CA ASP A 97 5.53 -13.62 13.42
C ASP A 97 4.41 -14.21 14.29
N PHE A 98 3.99 -15.44 13.94
CA PHE A 98 3.13 -16.21 14.82
C PHE A 98 3.93 -16.71 16.01
N TYR A 99 3.49 -16.33 17.21
CA TYR A 99 4.07 -16.84 18.43
C TYR A 99 3.84 -18.36 18.57
N ARG A 100 4.90 -19.16 18.42
CA ARG A 100 4.88 -20.64 18.43
C ARG A 100 4.96 -21.28 19.83
N GLY A 101 4.70 -20.54 20.91
CA GLY A 101 4.96 -21.03 22.27
C GLY A 101 4.07 -20.42 23.36
N GLY A 102 4.51 -20.50 24.61
CA GLY A 102 4.05 -19.71 25.75
C GLY A 102 2.61 -19.84 26.24
N ALA A 103 1.78 -20.70 25.66
CA ALA A 103 0.49 -21.05 26.25
C ALA A 103 0.62 -21.56 27.69
N GLN A 104 1.74 -22.21 28.03
CA GLN A 104 2.03 -22.61 29.41
C GLN A 104 2.13 -21.43 30.39
N TYR A 105 2.46 -20.22 29.91
CA TYR A 105 2.46 -19.01 30.75
C TYR A 105 1.06 -18.44 30.95
N CYS A 106 0.06 -18.96 30.24
CA CYS A 106 -1.36 -18.62 30.37
C CYS A 106 -2.15 -19.61 31.22
N GLU A 107 -1.49 -20.59 31.85
CA GLU A 107 -2.16 -21.57 32.69
C GLU A 107 -2.95 -20.88 33.82
N GLY A 108 -4.21 -21.29 33.99
CA GLY A 108 -5.12 -20.66 34.95
C GLY A 108 -5.73 -19.32 34.49
N ARG A 109 -5.47 -18.87 33.26
CA ARG A 109 -6.09 -17.68 32.65
C ARG A 109 -7.07 -18.06 31.52
N ASN A 110 -7.81 -17.07 31.03
CA ASN A 110 -8.72 -17.23 29.89
C ASN A 110 -7.95 -17.37 28.55
N SER A 111 -8.67 -17.54 27.45
CA SER A 111 -8.11 -17.72 26.09
C SER A 111 -7.24 -16.56 25.60
N THR A 112 -7.40 -15.37 26.17
CA THR A 112 -6.61 -14.17 25.86
C THR A 112 -5.47 -13.95 26.87
N CYS A 113 -5.20 -14.93 27.72
CA CYS A 113 -4.14 -14.89 28.71
C CYS A 113 -4.29 -13.77 29.75
N GLY A 114 -5.54 -13.37 30.05
CA GLY A 114 -5.88 -12.35 31.04
C GLY A 114 -5.77 -10.91 30.56
N VAL A 115 -5.57 -10.68 29.26
CA VAL A 115 -5.50 -9.32 28.68
C VAL A 115 -6.45 -9.17 27.50
N ASP A 116 -6.89 -7.94 27.22
CA ASP A 116 -7.44 -7.57 25.91
C ASP A 116 -6.29 -6.99 25.09
N ILE A 117 -5.78 -7.76 24.13
CA ILE A 117 -4.59 -7.37 23.37
C ILE A 117 -4.87 -6.21 22.42
N LEU A 118 -6.09 -6.09 21.90
CA LEU A 118 -6.45 -5.01 21.00
C LEU A 118 -6.61 -3.69 21.77
N ASP A 119 -7.16 -3.75 22.98
CA ASP A 119 -7.12 -2.61 23.90
C ASP A 119 -5.67 -2.20 24.23
N MET A 120 -4.80 -3.17 24.53
CA MET A 120 -3.39 -2.89 24.78
C MET A 120 -2.67 -2.28 23.57
N ARG A 121 -2.97 -2.70 22.33
CA ARG A 121 -2.46 -2.05 21.11
C ARG A 121 -2.86 -0.59 21.05
N ARG A 122 -4.13 -0.27 21.30
CA ARG A 122 -4.64 1.12 21.28
C ARG A 122 -4.04 2.01 22.37
N GLU A 123 -3.66 1.41 23.50
CA GLU A 123 -2.99 2.10 24.61
C GLU A 123 -1.51 2.34 24.34
N LEU A 124 -0.79 1.31 23.87
CA LEU A 124 0.67 1.28 23.86
C LEU A 124 1.29 1.68 22.51
N LEU A 125 0.55 1.54 21.41
CA LEU A 125 1.05 1.82 20.08
C LEU A 125 0.47 3.14 19.55
N PRO A 126 1.29 3.97 18.87
CA PRO A 126 0.84 5.23 18.32
C PRO A 126 -0.20 5.02 17.23
N ARG A 127 -1.16 5.93 17.19
CA ARG A 127 -2.21 6.01 16.15
C ARG A 127 -2.23 7.37 15.46
N LYS A 128 -1.30 8.26 15.82
CA LYS A 128 -1.11 9.58 15.21
C LYS A 128 0.28 9.66 14.63
N CYS A 129 0.41 10.28 13.46
CA CYS A 129 1.72 10.40 12.81
C CYS A 129 2.68 11.28 13.63
N THR A 130 2.15 12.20 14.42
CA THR A 130 2.93 13.10 15.29
C THR A 130 3.68 12.36 16.40
N ASP A 131 3.23 11.14 16.74
CA ASP A 131 3.88 10.32 17.76
C ASP A 131 5.10 9.55 17.19
N ILE A 132 5.19 9.43 15.86
CA ILE A 132 6.26 8.67 15.19
C ILE A 132 7.22 9.54 14.38
N PHE A 133 6.75 10.66 13.80
CA PHE A 133 7.58 11.56 12.99
C PHE A 133 7.92 12.82 13.79
N ASP A 134 9.20 13.18 13.80
CA ASP A 134 9.66 14.51 14.22
C ASP A 134 9.48 15.51 13.07
N LYS A 135 9.96 15.16 11.87
CA LYS A 135 9.93 16.04 10.69
C LYS A 135 9.77 15.24 9.41
N ILE A 136 9.06 15.84 8.45
CA ILE A 136 8.86 15.29 7.12
C ILE A 136 9.29 16.34 6.11
N TYR A 137 10.13 15.95 5.16
CA TYR A 137 10.55 16.82 4.07
C TYR A 137 10.21 16.18 2.73
N PHE A 138 9.64 16.94 1.82
CA PHE A 138 9.39 16.51 0.46
C PHE A 138 9.93 17.53 -0.52
N GLY A 139 10.76 17.09 -1.47
CA GLY A 139 11.46 18.00 -2.38
C GLY A 139 12.26 19.07 -1.62
N GLU A 140 12.91 18.66 -0.52
CA GLU A 140 13.66 19.51 0.42
C GLU A 140 12.82 20.53 1.23
N LYS A 141 11.50 20.58 1.05
CA LYS A 141 10.61 21.47 1.82
C LYS A 141 10.05 20.75 3.03
N LEU A 142 10.08 21.41 4.19
CA LEU A 142 9.45 20.92 5.41
C LEU A 142 7.92 20.90 5.22
N LEU A 143 7.29 19.76 5.49
CA LEU A 143 5.85 19.61 5.57
C LEU A 143 5.46 19.68 7.05
N THR A 144 4.62 20.65 7.42
CA THR A 144 4.33 20.95 8.83
C THR A 144 3.21 20.10 9.42
N ASP A 145 2.32 19.56 8.58
CA ASP A 145 1.21 18.72 9.01
C ASP A 145 1.42 17.30 8.50
N CYS A 146 1.92 16.41 9.37
CA CYS A 146 2.13 15.02 8.98
C CYS A 146 0.81 14.27 8.75
N GLU A 147 -0.29 14.72 9.36
CA GLU A 147 -1.58 14.02 9.28
C GLU A 147 -2.21 14.21 7.89
N GLN A 148 -1.79 15.22 7.13
CA GLN A 148 -2.16 15.37 5.73
C GLN A 148 -1.41 14.39 4.82
N ILE A 149 -0.29 13.84 5.27
CA ILE A 149 0.58 13.00 4.45
C ILE A 149 0.40 11.52 4.81
N PHE A 150 0.55 11.19 6.10
CA PHE A 150 0.53 9.84 6.62
C PHE A 150 -0.76 9.59 7.42
N LYS A 151 -1.56 8.63 6.97
CA LYS A 151 -2.79 8.20 7.64
C LYS A 151 -2.58 6.88 8.34
N PHE A 152 -3.17 6.74 9.53
CA PHE A 152 -3.10 5.53 10.33
C PHE A 152 -4.05 4.46 9.80
N HIS A 153 -3.56 3.23 9.69
CA HIS A 153 -4.31 2.04 9.31
C HIS A 153 -3.92 0.84 10.19
N GLU A 154 -4.91 0.04 10.56
CA GLU A 154 -4.68 -1.32 11.06
C GLU A 154 -4.62 -2.24 9.84
N LEU A 155 -3.45 -2.78 9.55
CA LEU A 155 -3.19 -3.68 8.42
C LEU A 155 -2.78 -5.06 8.94
N GLU A 156 -2.58 -5.98 8.02
CA GLU A 156 -2.10 -7.34 8.30
C GLU A 156 -0.79 -7.38 9.11
N LEU A 157 0.13 -6.46 8.84
CA LEU A 157 1.39 -6.33 9.58
C LEU A 157 1.25 -5.60 10.93
N GLY A 158 0.03 -5.19 11.30
CA GLY A 158 -0.26 -4.42 12.50
C GLY A 158 -0.50 -2.94 12.22
N TYR A 159 -0.02 -2.07 13.10
CA TYR A 159 -0.25 -0.63 13.00
C TYR A 159 0.71 -0.03 11.98
N CYS A 160 0.15 0.59 10.93
CA CYS A 160 0.92 1.19 9.85
C CYS A 160 0.44 2.60 9.53
N PHE A 161 1.35 3.41 9.00
CA PHE A 161 1.08 4.75 8.52
C PHE A 161 1.36 4.81 7.03
N LEU A 162 0.35 5.13 6.22
CA LEU A 162 0.44 5.13 4.77
C LEU A 162 0.42 6.56 4.23
N ALA A 163 1.30 6.86 3.28
CA ALA A 163 1.25 8.07 2.47
C ALA A 163 1.00 7.71 1.01
N ASN A 164 0.30 8.59 0.28
CA ASN A 164 -0.05 8.40 -1.14
C ASN A 164 -0.68 7.02 -1.44
N ASN A 165 -1.70 6.64 -0.68
CA ASN A 165 -2.36 5.35 -0.84
C ASN A 165 -3.85 5.48 -1.20
N TYR A 166 -4.37 4.61 -2.06
CA TYR A 166 -5.79 4.62 -2.43
C TYR A 166 -6.73 4.35 -1.23
N MET A 167 -6.23 3.76 -0.14
CA MET A 167 -6.99 3.64 1.13
C MET A 167 -7.51 5.00 1.64
N ASP A 168 -6.82 6.10 1.30
CA ASP A 168 -7.12 7.44 1.81
C ASP A 168 -7.59 8.42 0.72
N TYR A 169 -7.40 8.06 -0.56
CA TYR A 169 -7.63 8.96 -1.69
C TYR A 169 -8.29 8.23 -2.87
N ASP A 170 -9.36 8.80 -3.43
CA ASP A 170 -10.05 8.20 -4.58
C ASP A 170 -9.23 8.21 -5.88
N SER A 171 -8.21 9.07 -5.96
CA SER A 171 -7.36 9.23 -7.14
C SER A 171 -5.97 9.74 -6.78
N THR A 172 -4.99 9.42 -7.63
CA THR A 172 -3.60 9.88 -7.51
C THR A 172 -3.47 11.40 -7.53
N ASP A 173 -4.32 12.10 -8.30
CA ASP A 173 -4.29 13.56 -8.41
C ASP A 173 -4.67 14.29 -7.10
N LYS A 174 -5.30 13.58 -6.15
CA LYS A 174 -5.61 14.10 -4.81
C LYS A 174 -4.52 13.78 -3.78
N MET A 175 -3.56 12.93 -4.13
CA MET A 175 -2.50 12.52 -3.20
C MET A 175 -1.52 13.67 -2.96
N PRO A 176 -1.01 13.86 -1.73
CA PRO A 176 -0.27 15.06 -1.35
C PRO A 176 1.18 15.09 -1.86
N LEU A 177 1.81 13.94 -2.09
CA LEU A 177 3.20 13.89 -2.56
C LEU A 177 3.22 13.78 -4.09
N GLN A 178 3.19 14.91 -4.76
CA GLN A 178 3.26 15.02 -6.23
C GLN A 178 4.55 15.69 -6.67
N TYR A 179 5.12 15.23 -7.77
CA TYR A 179 6.38 15.77 -8.31
C TYR A 179 6.31 15.89 -9.83
N SER A 180 7.06 16.81 -10.40
CA SER A 180 7.25 16.93 -11.85
C SER A 180 8.52 16.22 -12.29
N SER A 181 8.59 15.80 -13.55
CA SER A 181 9.84 15.36 -14.18
C SER A 181 10.94 16.43 -14.16
N LEU A 182 10.55 17.70 -14.05
CA LEU A 182 11.45 18.86 -13.97
C LEU A 182 11.98 19.13 -12.55
N ASP A 183 11.44 18.45 -11.53
CA ASP A 183 11.86 18.69 -10.16
C ASP A 183 13.28 18.15 -9.93
N LYS A 184 14.15 19.06 -9.47
CA LYS A 184 15.54 18.74 -9.12
C LYS A 184 15.63 17.72 -7.99
N HIS A 185 14.70 17.79 -7.03
CA HIS A 185 14.69 16.98 -5.82
C HIS A 185 13.38 16.19 -5.74
N ARG A 186 13.47 14.89 -6.00
CA ARG A 186 12.35 13.94 -5.99
C ARG A 186 12.54 12.95 -4.85
N ASN A 187 12.55 13.49 -3.64
CA ASN A 187 12.83 12.72 -2.44
C ASN A 187 11.89 13.07 -1.29
N LEU A 188 11.54 12.04 -0.52
CA LEU A 188 10.86 12.12 0.75
C LEU A 188 11.87 11.79 1.84
N ARG A 189 12.12 12.72 2.76
CA ARG A 189 12.99 12.49 3.93
C ARG A 189 12.15 12.52 5.19
N LEU A 190 12.23 11.44 5.95
CA LEU A 190 11.49 11.20 7.18
C LEU A 190 12.48 11.21 8.34
N VAL A 191 12.19 12.01 9.37
CA VAL A 191 12.92 12.04 10.64
C VAL A 191 11.99 11.47 11.69
N PHE A 192 12.39 10.39 12.35
CA PHE A 192 11.56 9.65 13.28
C PHE A 192 11.87 10.02 14.74
N GLN A 193 10.87 9.90 15.59
CA GLN A 193 11.06 9.85 17.03
C GLN A 193 11.81 8.55 17.39
N PRO A 194 12.76 8.57 18.34
CA PRO A 194 13.47 7.37 18.75
C PRO A 194 12.51 6.26 19.23
N PRO A 195 12.55 5.07 18.60
CA PRO A 195 11.70 3.95 18.97
C PRO A 195 11.97 3.46 20.40
N LYS A 196 10.93 3.01 21.10
CA LYS A 196 11.02 2.38 22.43
C LYS A 196 10.50 0.95 22.40
N LEU A 197 9.17 0.79 22.50
CA LEU A 197 8.48 -0.50 22.52
C LEU A 197 8.43 -1.17 21.15
N TYR A 198 8.37 -0.39 20.08
CA TYR A 198 8.31 -0.81 18.69
C TYR A 198 9.52 -0.32 17.89
N ASN A 199 9.79 -0.92 16.74
CA ASN A 199 10.68 -0.40 15.69
C ASN A 199 9.84 0.05 14.49
N TYR A 200 10.49 0.65 13.48
CA TYR A 200 9.84 1.02 12.22
C TYR A 200 10.33 0.12 11.08
N GLU A 201 9.42 -0.28 10.21
CA GLU A 201 9.68 -0.97 8.95
C GLU A 201 9.16 -0.12 7.79
N LEU A 202 9.99 0.07 6.77
CA LEU A 202 9.67 0.90 5.61
C LEU A 202 9.24 0.04 4.42
N HIS A 203 8.14 0.41 3.79
CA HIS A 203 7.65 -0.17 2.54
C HIS A 203 7.46 0.94 1.50
N VAL A 204 8.03 0.77 0.30
CA VAL A 204 7.78 1.64 -0.86
C VAL A 204 7.06 0.80 -1.91
N LEU A 205 5.80 1.14 -2.18
CA LEU A 205 4.83 0.30 -2.88
C LEU A 205 4.06 1.10 -3.94
N SER A 206 3.38 0.40 -4.83
CA SER A 206 2.45 1.05 -5.77
C SER A 206 1.30 1.69 -4.99
N ASN A 207 0.69 2.75 -5.52
CA ASN A 207 -0.27 3.56 -4.77
C ASN A 207 -1.51 2.80 -4.27
N GLU A 208 -1.89 1.69 -4.89
CA GLU A 208 -2.99 0.83 -4.47
C GLU A 208 -2.59 -0.21 -3.42
N ASP A 209 -1.30 -0.50 -3.36
CA ASP A 209 -0.79 -1.65 -2.64
C ASP A 209 -0.47 -1.27 -1.18
N VAL A 210 -0.58 -2.24 -0.29
CA VAL A 210 -0.38 -2.05 1.15
C VAL A 210 0.65 -3.05 1.67
N PRO A 211 1.40 -2.72 2.74
CA PRO A 211 2.30 -3.68 3.38
C PRO A 211 1.57 -4.97 3.76
N ASN A 212 2.16 -6.11 3.39
CA ASN A 212 1.58 -7.43 3.60
C ASN A 212 2.66 -8.45 4.02
N PHE A 213 2.21 -9.63 4.43
CA PHE A 213 3.12 -10.70 4.88
C PHE A 213 4.09 -11.19 3.79
N ALA A 214 3.66 -11.18 2.52
CA ALA A 214 4.45 -11.66 1.41
C ALA A 214 5.69 -10.79 1.09
N ARG A 215 5.75 -9.55 1.61
CA ARG A 215 6.85 -8.62 1.35
C ARG A 215 7.28 -7.86 2.59
N SER A 216 8.37 -8.31 3.20
CA SER A 216 9.07 -7.55 4.25
C SER A 216 9.81 -6.34 3.67
N GLY A 217 9.74 -5.23 4.39
CA GLY A 217 10.49 -4.02 4.16
C GLY A 217 11.77 -3.95 5.00
N PRO A 218 12.73 -3.07 4.64
CA PRO A 218 13.87 -2.79 5.49
C PRO A 218 13.45 -2.12 6.81
N GLY A 219 14.04 -2.58 7.92
CA GLY A 219 13.92 -1.92 9.21
C GLY A 219 14.69 -0.60 9.25
N ILE A 220 14.13 0.41 9.91
CA ILE A 220 14.76 1.72 10.09
C ILE A 220 15.68 1.68 11.30
N THR A 221 16.95 2.01 11.10
CA THR A 221 17.99 1.97 12.13
C THR A 221 18.25 3.34 12.75
N SER A 222 19.12 3.39 13.76
CA SER A 222 19.57 4.61 14.43
C SER A 222 20.53 5.47 13.60
N TYR A 223 20.67 5.19 12.31
CA TYR A 223 21.55 5.89 11.38
C TYR A 223 20.76 6.48 10.23
N HIS A 224 21.28 7.56 9.65
CA HIS A 224 20.70 8.13 8.45
C HIS A 224 20.97 7.23 7.24
N THR A 225 19.91 6.75 6.61
CA THR A 225 19.98 5.91 5.40
C THR A 225 19.24 6.56 4.25
N LYS A 226 19.75 6.43 3.03
CA LYS A 226 19.09 6.87 1.81
C LYS A 226 18.87 5.69 0.88
N GLN A 227 17.62 5.44 0.55
CA GLN A 227 17.20 4.37 -0.34
C GLN A 227 16.80 4.97 -1.70
N ILE A 228 17.32 4.39 -2.77
CA ILE A 228 17.16 4.89 -4.12
C ILE A 228 16.26 3.93 -4.90
N TYR A 229 15.24 4.47 -5.53
CA TYR A 229 14.24 3.71 -6.28
C TYR A 229 14.10 4.21 -7.71
N GLU A 230 13.90 3.28 -8.64
CA GLU A 230 13.41 3.54 -10.00
C GLU A 230 11.92 3.23 -10.05
N VAL A 231 11.14 4.12 -10.66
CA VAL A 231 9.68 3.97 -10.81
C VAL A 231 9.33 4.02 -12.28
N GLU A 232 8.71 2.94 -12.76
CA GLU A 232 8.15 2.86 -14.10
C GLU A 232 6.63 2.73 -14.02
N GLU A 233 5.93 3.65 -14.69
CA GLU A 233 4.50 3.53 -14.88
C GLU A 233 4.23 2.50 -15.98
N THR A 234 3.40 1.50 -15.70
CA THR A 234 2.97 0.56 -16.73
C THR A 234 1.94 1.24 -17.63
N PHE A 235 2.37 1.72 -18.80
CA PHE A 235 1.50 2.42 -19.77
C PHE A 235 0.52 1.52 -20.55
N ASN A 236 0.37 0.24 -20.17
CA ASN A 236 -0.66 -0.60 -20.74
C ASN A 236 -2.02 -0.17 -20.17
N ARG A 237 -2.59 0.89 -20.75
CA ARG A 237 -3.92 1.43 -20.43
C ARG A 237 -4.99 0.39 -20.77
N LYS A 238 -5.18 -0.56 -19.87
CA LYS A 238 -6.33 -1.45 -19.86
C LYS A 238 -7.57 -0.62 -19.55
N SER A 239 -8.67 -0.89 -20.24
CA SER A 239 -9.90 -0.14 -20.03
C SER A 239 -10.68 -0.71 -18.85
N ILE A 240 -11.19 0.15 -17.97
CA ILE A 240 -12.11 -0.27 -16.91
C ILE A 240 -13.42 -0.84 -17.47
N ASN A 241 -13.78 -0.49 -18.70
CA ASN A 241 -14.97 -1.01 -19.38
C ASN A 241 -14.78 -2.44 -19.90
N GLU A 242 -13.54 -2.95 -19.96
CA GLU A 242 -13.28 -4.35 -20.30
C GLU A 242 -13.49 -5.25 -19.07
N PRO A 243 -14.18 -6.39 -19.23
CA PRO A 243 -14.40 -7.30 -18.11
C PRO A 243 -13.08 -7.83 -17.54
N VAL A 244 -13.04 -8.05 -16.22
CA VAL A 244 -11.88 -8.59 -15.49
C VAL A 244 -11.27 -9.81 -16.19
N SER A 245 -12.13 -10.71 -16.71
CA SER A 245 -11.73 -11.94 -17.40
C SER A 245 -10.96 -11.74 -18.71
N GLN A 246 -11.08 -10.58 -19.36
CA GLN A 246 -10.32 -10.28 -20.57
C GLN A 246 -8.99 -9.63 -20.22
N ARG A 247 -9.01 -8.66 -19.29
CA ARG A 247 -7.82 -7.89 -18.93
C ARG A 247 -6.92 -8.55 -17.90
N GLN A 248 -7.40 -9.60 -17.21
CA GLN A 248 -6.62 -10.41 -16.26
C GLN A 248 -5.95 -9.57 -15.15
N CYS A 249 -6.62 -8.51 -14.72
CA CYS A 249 -6.23 -7.63 -13.61
C CYS A 249 -7.48 -6.96 -13.06
N ARG A 250 -7.37 -6.31 -11.90
CA ARG A 250 -8.45 -5.53 -11.26
C ARG A 250 -8.01 -4.09 -10.99
N PHE A 251 -8.94 -3.15 -11.08
CA PHE A 251 -8.74 -1.76 -10.67
C PHE A 251 -9.05 -1.60 -9.17
N PRO A 252 -8.47 -0.59 -8.50
CA PRO A 252 -8.76 -0.33 -7.08
C PRO A 252 -10.26 -0.14 -6.78
N SER A 253 -11.02 0.40 -7.74
CA SER A 253 -12.47 0.58 -7.64
C SER A 253 -13.28 -0.73 -7.72
N GLU A 254 -12.65 -1.85 -8.06
CA GLU A 254 -13.32 -3.16 -8.18
C GLU A 254 -13.10 -4.02 -6.94
N HIS A 255 -13.32 -3.39 -5.79
CA HIS A 255 -13.20 -3.99 -4.48
C HIS A 255 -14.43 -4.84 -4.12
N SER A 256 -14.20 -5.88 -3.32
CA SER A 256 -15.27 -6.71 -2.72
C SER A 256 -15.70 -6.20 -1.34
N ILE A 257 -14.85 -5.41 -0.68
CA ILE A 257 -15.05 -4.91 0.68
C ILE A 257 -15.29 -3.41 0.59
N GLU A 258 -16.38 -2.93 1.17
CA GLU A 258 -16.71 -1.50 1.14
C GLU A 258 -15.64 -0.68 1.87
N GLY A 259 -15.17 0.40 1.23
CA GLY A 259 -14.16 1.29 1.80
C GLY A 259 -12.71 0.78 1.72
N ILE A 260 -12.47 -0.44 1.24
CA ILE A 260 -11.11 -0.99 1.07
C ILE A 260 -10.85 -1.18 -0.42
N PRO A 261 -10.02 -0.34 -1.06
CA PRO A 261 -9.68 -0.51 -2.47
C PRO A 261 -9.04 -1.86 -2.77
N TYR A 262 -9.30 -2.36 -3.98
CA TYR A 262 -8.66 -3.58 -4.44
C TYR A 262 -7.16 -3.35 -4.68
N SER A 263 -6.35 -4.21 -4.07
CA SER A 263 -4.99 -4.48 -4.51
C SER A 263 -4.72 -5.97 -4.41
N HIS A 264 -3.62 -6.40 -5.02
CA HIS A 264 -3.18 -7.77 -4.85
C HIS A 264 -2.91 -8.07 -3.37
N SER A 265 -2.32 -7.12 -2.63
CA SER A 265 -2.05 -7.28 -1.21
C SER A 265 -3.30 -7.34 -0.33
N THR A 266 -4.30 -6.49 -0.57
CA THR A 266 -5.55 -6.56 0.22
C THR A 266 -6.29 -7.86 -0.04
N CYS A 267 -6.31 -8.35 -1.28
CA CYS A 267 -6.88 -9.65 -1.63
C CYS A 267 -6.16 -10.80 -0.92
N VAL A 268 -4.83 -10.85 -1.01
CA VAL A 268 -4.00 -11.90 -0.40
C VAL A 268 -4.16 -11.92 1.13
N GLY A 269 -4.13 -10.75 1.77
CA GLY A 269 -4.36 -10.63 3.22
C GLY A 269 -5.76 -11.09 3.64
N ASN A 270 -6.81 -10.78 2.85
CA ASN A 270 -8.16 -11.27 3.15
C ASN A 270 -8.26 -12.79 3.02
N ARG A 271 -7.65 -13.38 1.99
CA ARG A 271 -7.60 -14.83 1.81
C ARG A 271 -6.86 -15.52 2.96
N PHE A 272 -5.78 -14.91 3.45
CA PHE A 272 -5.10 -15.39 4.65
C PHE A 272 -6.03 -15.39 5.87
N SER A 273 -6.78 -14.30 6.08
CA SER A 273 -7.78 -14.21 7.15
C SER A 273 -8.87 -15.26 7.03
N GLU A 274 -9.43 -15.47 5.83
CA GLU A 274 -10.48 -16.46 5.57
C GLU A 274 -9.98 -17.88 5.90
N MET A 275 -8.75 -18.23 5.50
CA MET A 275 -8.16 -19.52 5.87
C MET A 275 -7.93 -19.67 7.36
N GLY A 276 -7.51 -18.60 8.05
CA GLY A 276 -7.40 -18.59 9.50
C GLY A 276 -8.74 -18.88 10.17
N MET A 277 -9.81 -18.24 9.71
CA MET A 277 -11.18 -18.50 10.17
C MET A 277 -11.61 -19.94 9.89
N ASP A 278 -11.35 -20.48 8.71
CA ASP A 278 -11.74 -21.84 8.34
C ASP A 278 -10.98 -22.91 9.14
N LYS A 279 -9.70 -22.68 9.45
CA LYS A 279 -8.83 -23.66 10.13
C LYS A 279 -8.86 -23.56 11.63
N CYS A 280 -8.87 -22.34 12.15
CA CYS A 280 -8.66 -22.04 13.56
C CYS A 280 -9.82 -21.27 14.20
N ASN A 281 -10.88 -20.96 13.42
CA ASN A 281 -12.05 -20.20 13.87
C ASN A 281 -11.69 -18.83 14.47
N CYS A 282 -10.57 -18.26 14.02
CA CYS A 282 -10.10 -16.94 14.40
C CYS A 282 -9.10 -16.42 13.36
N SER A 283 -8.85 -15.11 13.34
CA SER A 283 -7.80 -14.49 12.54
C SER A 283 -7.00 -13.49 13.37
N VAL A 284 -5.79 -13.14 12.94
CA VAL A 284 -4.99 -12.04 13.52
C VAL A 284 -5.30 -10.70 12.86
N PHE A 285 -6.04 -10.69 11.76
CA PHE A 285 -6.39 -9.51 11.01
C PHE A 285 -7.51 -9.82 10.00
N SER A 286 -8.44 -8.89 9.74
CA SER A 286 -9.44 -9.04 8.68
C SER A 286 -9.85 -7.67 8.13
N TYR A 287 -9.90 -7.52 6.81
CA TYR A 287 -10.47 -6.33 6.17
C TYR A 287 -12.02 -6.33 6.23
N GLU A 288 -12.65 -7.51 6.22
CA GLU A 288 -14.11 -7.66 6.22
C GLU A 288 -14.74 -7.50 7.61
N ASP A 289 -14.11 -8.09 8.63
CA ASP A 289 -14.59 -8.05 10.00
C ASP A 289 -13.51 -7.48 10.93
N PRO A 290 -13.46 -6.14 11.06
CA PRO A 290 -12.53 -5.49 11.99
C PRO A 290 -12.95 -5.69 13.47
N SER A 291 -13.96 -6.51 13.78
CA SER A 291 -14.39 -6.73 15.15
C SER A 291 -13.38 -7.55 15.95
N SER A 292 -13.25 -7.24 17.24
CA SER A 292 -12.39 -7.96 18.17
C SER A 292 -12.86 -9.39 18.47
N LYS A 293 -14.07 -9.77 18.06
CA LYS A 293 -14.68 -11.05 18.42
C LYS A 293 -13.96 -12.25 17.81
N ASN A 294 -13.46 -12.08 16.60
CA ASN A 294 -12.79 -13.12 15.84
C ASN A 294 -11.26 -13.04 15.93
N PHE A 295 -10.73 -12.12 16.74
CA PHE A 295 -9.30 -12.01 16.95
C PHE A 295 -8.76 -13.22 17.72
N CYS A 296 -7.70 -13.84 17.22
CA CYS A 296 -7.16 -15.05 17.84
C CYS A 296 -6.67 -14.81 19.28
N GLY A 297 -7.19 -15.62 20.20
CA GLY A 297 -6.57 -15.89 21.50
C GLY A 297 -5.28 -16.72 21.36
N VAL A 298 -4.57 -16.95 22.46
CA VAL A 298 -3.27 -17.64 22.45
C VAL A 298 -3.35 -19.04 21.82
N GLN A 299 -4.42 -19.80 22.10
CA GLN A 299 -4.60 -21.12 21.49
C GLN A 299 -4.87 -21.05 19.98
N GLY A 300 -5.59 -20.01 19.54
CA GLY A 300 -5.82 -19.74 18.12
C GLY A 300 -4.53 -19.37 17.40
N LEU A 301 -3.64 -18.60 18.04
CA LEU A 301 -2.32 -18.28 17.50
C LEU A 301 -1.45 -19.52 17.31
N ILE A 302 -1.49 -20.46 18.25
CA ILE A 302 -0.77 -21.75 18.11
C ILE A 302 -1.31 -22.53 16.91
N CYS A 303 -2.64 -22.60 16.76
CA CYS A 303 -3.27 -23.23 15.60
C CYS A 303 -2.84 -22.57 14.28
N LEU A 304 -2.84 -21.23 14.23
CA LEU A 304 -2.39 -20.50 13.03
C LEU A 304 -0.91 -20.77 12.73
N ALA A 305 -0.06 -20.81 13.76
CA ALA A 305 1.36 -21.09 13.59
C ALA A 305 1.63 -22.51 13.05
N GLU A 306 0.79 -23.49 13.42
CA GLU A 306 0.85 -24.85 12.89
C GLU A 306 0.33 -24.93 11.44
N ALA A 307 -0.69 -24.12 11.10
CA ALA A 307 -1.29 -24.07 9.77
C ALA A 307 -0.55 -23.15 8.77
N GLU A 308 0.30 -22.25 9.25
CA GLU A 308 0.95 -21.16 8.50
C GLU A 308 1.53 -21.59 7.15
N LEU A 309 2.33 -22.66 7.15
CA LEU A 309 2.99 -23.15 5.94
C LEU A 309 1.96 -23.62 4.90
N ALA A 310 0.97 -24.41 5.33
CA ALA A 310 -0.05 -24.94 4.43
C ALA A 310 -0.97 -23.83 3.89
N MET A 311 -1.28 -22.82 4.70
CA MET A 311 -2.04 -21.65 4.24
C MET A 311 -1.24 -20.84 3.22
N SER A 312 0.05 -20.58 3.49
CA SER A 312 0.92 -19.83 2.58
C SER A 312 1.08 -20.54 1.23
N GLU A 313 1.27 -21.86 1.24
CA GLU A 313 1.32 -22.67 0.00
C GLU A 313 0.00 -22.61 -0.77
N HIS A 314 -1.14 -22.65 -0.08
CA HIS A 314 -2.44 -22.54 -0.72
C HIS A 314 -2.64 -21.18 -1.37
N ILE A 315 -2.31 -20.08 -0.67
CA ILE A 315 -2.41 -18.72 -1.21
C ILE A 315 -1.50 -18.54 -2.42
N ALA A 316 -0.27 -19.07 -2.38
CA ALA A 316 0.64 -19.00 -3.51
C ALA A 316 0.14 -19.76 -4.75
N ALA A 317 -0.66 -20.83 -4.56
CA ALA A 317 -1.28 -21.60 -5.63
C ALA A 317 -2.62 -20.99 -6.10
N ASP A 318 -3.27 -20.19 -5.26
CA ASP A 318 -4.57 -19.57 -5.51
C ASP A 318 -4.44 -18.45 -6.55
N LYS A 319 -5.18 -18.57 -7.66
CA LYS A 319 -5.19 -17.60 -8.77
C LYS A 319 -6.36 -16.61 -8.68
N THR A 320 -7.11 -16.61 -7.58
CA THR A 320 -8.24 -15.70 -7.38
C THR A 320 -7.79 -14.25 -7.25
N CYS A 321 -6.67 -14.00 -6.57
CA CYS A 321 -6.07 -12.68 -6.45
C CYS A 321 -5.33 -12.29 -7.74
N LEU A 322 -6.01 -11.48 -8.56
CA LEU A 322 -5.45 -10.95 -9.80
C LEU A 322 -4.51 -9.76 -9.52
N PRO A 323 -3.53 -9.48 -10.40
CA PRO A 323 -2.71 -8.29 -10.27
C PRO A 323 -3.55 -7.01 -10.44
N SER A 324 -3.00 -5.89 -9.97
CA SER A 324 -3.57 -4.57 -10.17
C SER A 324 -3.39 -4.10 -11.63
N CYS A 325 -4.39 -3.42 -12.18
CA CYS A 325 -4.31 -2.81 -13.52
C CYS A 325 -3.55 -1.47 -13.53
N VAL A 326 -3.30 -0.88 -12.35
CA VAL A 326 -2.64 0.43 -12.20
C VAL A 326 -1.28 0.31 -11.52
N HIS A 327 -0.75 -0.91 -11.46
CA HIS A 327 0.48 -1.22 -10.73
C HIS A 327 1.69 -0.47 -11.29
N GLN A 328 2.42 0.21 -10.41
CA GLN A 328 3.70 0.82 -10.70
C GLN A 328 4.82 -0.18 -10.45
N ASN A 329 5.74 -0.31 -11.41
CA ASN A 329 6.94 -1.10 -11.20
C ASN A 329 7.95 -0.26 -10.40
N ILE A 330 8.17 -0.62 -9.14
CA ILE A 330 9.04 0.10 -8.22
C ILE A 330 10.22 -0.80 -7.88
N THR A 331 11.40 -0.43 -8.38
CA THR A 331 12.63 -1.19 -8.21
C THR A 331 13.57 -0.47 -7.26
N HIS A 332 14.00 -1.13 -6.20
CA HIS A 332 15.08 -0.63 -5.35
C HIS A 332 16.42 -0.82 -6.08
N ILE A 333 17.19 0.26 -6.25
CA ILE A 333 18.43 0.26 -7.05
C ILE A 333 19.69 0.57 -6.24
N GLY A 334 19.55 0.91 -4.95
CA GLY A 334 20.71 1.02 -4.07
C GLY A 334 20.47 1.81 -2.80
N ASP A 335 21.43 1.73 -1.90
CA ASP A 335 21.43 2.38 -0.59
C ASP A 335 22.67 3.26 -0.40
N LYS A 336 22.53 4.29 0.43
CA LYS A 336 23.63 5.07 0.98
C LYS A 336 23.41 5.28 2.46
N ASP A 337 24.32 4.73 3.25
CA ASP A 337 24.36 4.97 4.68
C ASP A 337 25.26 6.16 4.99
N TYR A 338 24.81 7.00 5.90
CA TYR A 338 25.59 8.10 6.43
C TYR A 338 25.98 7.77 7.87
N ASP A 339 27.23 8.05 8.23
CA ASP A 339 27.72 7.95 9.61
C ASP A 339 27.22 9.14 10.45
N LEU A 340 25.90 9.34 10.43
CA LEU A 340 25.18 10.36 11.17
C LEU A 340 24.12 9.66 12.00
N GLN A 341 24.21 9.84 13.31
CA GLN A 341 23.21 9.29 14.23
C GLN A 341 21.87 9.99 14.06
N GLY A 342 20.82 9.20 14.11
CA GLY A 342 19.44 9.65 13.98
C GLY A 342 18.63 8.64 13.19
N TYR A 343 17.39 8.43 13.59
CA TYR A 343 16.43 7.64 12.83
C TYR A 343 15.94 8.49 11.67
N VAL A 344 16.68 8.47 10.55
CA VAL A 344 16.39 9.28 9.36
C VAL A 344 16.43 8.39 8.13
N VAL A 345 15.38 8.45 7.32
CA VAL A 345 15.36 7.78 6.02
C VAL A 345 15.03 8.76 4.92
N GLU A 346 15.82 8.74 3.85
CA GLU A 346 15.54 9.46 2.62
C GLU A 346 15.20 8.46 1.50
N ILE A 347 13.98 8.55 0.96
CA ILE A 347 13.55 7.81 -0.21
C ILE A 347 13.72 8.72 -1.41
N LYS A 348 14.61 8.37 -2.34
CA LYS A 348 14.88 9.15 -3.55
C LYS A 348 14.44 8.39 -4.79
N LEU A 349 13.71 9.06 -5.68
CA LEU A 349 13.40 8.53 -7.00
C LEU A 349 14.46 8.95 -8.02
N GLU A 350 14.89 8.01 -8.84
CA GLU A 350 15.69 8.26 -10.04
C GLU A 350 14.87 7.96 -11.30
N SER A 351 15.17 8.70 -12.36
CA SER A 351 14.63 8.43 -13.68
C SER A 351 15.62 7.60 -14.47
N ARG A 352 15.11 6.62 -15.22
CA ARG A 352 15.87 5.99 -16.28
C ARG A 352 16.27 7.07 -17.30
N ASN A 353 17.56 7.25 -17.49
CA ASN A 353 18.11 8.15 -18.51
C ASN A 353 17.90 7.57 -19.92
#